data_AF-A0A2A2JVW2-F1
#
_entry.id   AF-A0A2A2JVW2-F1
#
_cell.length_a   1.000
_cell.length_b   1.000
_cell.length_c   1.000
_cell.angle_alpha   90.00
_cell.angle_beta   90.00
_cell.angle_gamma   90.00
#
_symmetry.space_group_name_H-M   'P 1'
#
loop_
_entity.id
_entity.type
_entity.pdbx_description
1 polymer ?
#
loop_
_entity_poly.entity_id
_entity_poly.type
_entity_poly.pdbx_seq_one_letter_code
_entity_poly.pdbx_strand_id
1 'polypeptide(L)'
;MRRGSRGFRQEKANLSLLRGTGRGCHSSPFTPRRDSVESDTTHKCAVAHPAVLLLLADLLYEDSKGLGKLPALVRQSGIPRLLCELIITHKITDWAAAAKAKSSQRLNLYILQATLAALTRLASSSNGWDALAELSVTEFLCSAFAEPPAQIFLEPNSVKKAGSPSNIFAEIFDDALHLCLALCTNKKWRKLSFKLLDVISTCSEVYAQLLRANVVCDVLTAAAIIVSLIYFDDEPLREMIDGDALLSRLRKSAPSFPVPSPPTKLSFVSPSSILTQLKSVTQMEILNARESVLTNYEVMKLLEEEKNAVTAAAGKRVRDKDKMLMTVVYETQKYLKTTPAAVQTQDCISKLVKLLKPYELTGAETLQIINLRPTAPTDVQLIVEEPEERFKSETAMEDLINVVTSTLPPKPIPPATPSRTT
;
A
#
# COMPACT_ATOMS: atom_id res chain seq x y z
N MET A 1 -5.81 69.95 -29.35
CA MET A 1 -5.95 69.63 -30.78
C MET A 1 -6.63 68.27 -30.92
N ARG A 2 -7.78 68.25 -31.61
CA ARG A 2 -8.42 67.19 -32.42
C ARG A 2 -8.54 65.76 -31.83
N ARG A 3 -9.78 65.31 -31.54
CA ARG A 3 -10.65 64.38 -32.34
C ARG A 3 -10.11 62.93 -32.31
N GLY A 4 -10.85 61.85 -32.05
CA GLY A 4 -12.28 61.55 -32.04
C GLY A 4 -12.50 60.09 -32.52
N SER A 5 -13.62 59.48 -32.09
CA SER A 5 -14.27 58.25 -32.64
C SER A 5 -13.75 56.88 -32.15
N ARG A 6 -14.50 56.10 -31.35
CA ARG A 6 -15.69 55.24 -31.62
C ARG A 6 -15.43 54.06 -32.57
N GLY A 7 -15.69 52.83 -32.11
CA GLY A 7 -15.95 51.67 -32.99
C GLY A 7 -15.76 50.25 -32.41
N PHE A 8 -16.78 49.75 -31.68
CA PHE A 8 -17.37 48.39 -31.66
C PHE A 8 -16.58 47.06 -31.85
N ARG A 9 -16.88 46.11 -30.94
CA ARG A 9 -17.11 44.63 -31.06
C ARG A 9 -15.97 43.71 -31.57
N GLN A 10 -15.55 42.73 -30.76
CA GLN A 10 -16.16 41.40 -30.55
C GLN A 10 -15.09 40.35 -30.15
N GLU A 11 -15.45 39.52 -29.16
CA GLU A 11 -15.05 38.12 -28.93
C GLU A 11 -13.65 37.63 -29.32
N LYS A 12 -12.87 37.23 -28.31
CA LYS A 12 -12.49 35.81 -28.12
C LYS A 12 -11.92 35.59 -26.72
N ALA A 13 -12.74 35.01 -25.87
CA ALA A 13 -12.28 34.22 -24.74
C ALA A 13 -11.56 32.98 -25.28
N ASN A 14 -10.43 32.59 -24.68
CA ASN A 14 -10.04 31.19 -24.56
C ASN A 14 -8.96 30.97 -23.48
N LEU A 15 -9.34 30.15 -22.51
CA LEU A 15 -8.52 29.35 -21.59
C LEU A 15 -7.48 30.08 -20.72
N SER A 16 -7.97 30.68 -19.65
CA SER A 16 -7.23 30.82 -18.39
C SER A 16 -8.13 30.34 -17.25
N LEU A 17 -8.02 29.07 -16.87
CA LEU A 17 -8.43 28.56 -15.56
C LEU A 17 -7.83 27.16 -15.37
N LEU A 18 -7.18 26.97 -14.22
CA LEU A 18 -6.43 25.79 -13.75
C LEU A 18 -4.91 25.76 -13.99
N ARG A 19 -4.24 26.91 -14.09
CA ARG A 19 -2.84 27.04 -13.62
C ARG A 19 -2.59 28.40 -12.97
N GLY A 20 -2.34 28.38 -11.67
CA GLY A 20 -1.73 29.46 -10.91
C GLY A 20 -1.14 28.85 -9.64
N THR A 21 0.07 29.16 -9.19
CA THR A 21 1.11 30.07 -9.66
C THR A 21 2.39 29.66 -8.92
N GLY A 22 3.51 29.52 -9.62
CA GLY A 22 4.83 29.45 -8.99
C GLY A 22 5.39 30.85 -8.68
N ARG A 23 6.36 30.91 -7.77
CA ARG A 23 7.48 31.86 -7.75
C ARG A 23 8.70 31.02 -7.33
N GLY A 24 9.84 30.96 -8.00
CA GLY A 24 10.43 31.77 -9.06
C GLY A 24 11.89 32.03 -8.64
N CYS A 25 12.87 31.70 -9.49
CA CYS A 25 14.15 32.43 -9.66
C CYS A 25 15.08 31.76 -10.69
N HIS A 26 15.20 32.43 -11.84
CA HIS A 26 16.36 32.69 -12.72
C HIS A 26 17.29 31.58 -13.28
N SER A 27 17.32 31.58 -14.63
CA SER A 27 18.23 31.04 -15.65
C SER A 27 19.71 31.50 -15.50
N SER A 28 20.78 30.74 -15.83
CA SER A 28 21.22 30.21 -17.16
C SER A 28 22.64 29.57 -17.02
N PRO A 29 23.38 29.19 -18.09
CA PRO A 29 23.46 27.89 -18.74
C PRO A 29 24.79 27.13 -18.46
N PHE A 30 24.77 25.81 -18.32
CA PHE A 30 26.00 25.00 -18.45
C PHE A 30 25.74 23.75 -19.30
N THR A 31 26.51 23.64 -20.38
CA THR A 31 26.62 22.46 -21.24
C THR A 31 27.19 21.26 -20.48
N PRO A 32 26.90 20.02 -20.91
CA PRO A 32 27.02 18.84 -20.06
C PRO A 32 28.47 18.37 -19.96
N ARG A 33 29.02 18.33 -18.74
CA ARG A 33 30.13 17.42 -18.45
C ARG A 33 29.54 16.04 -18.21
N ARG A 34 29.94 15.10 -19.08
CA ARG A 34 29.83 13.66 -18.84
C ARG A 34 30.52 13.37 -17.52
N ASP A 35 29.77 13.01 -16.49
CA ASP A 35 30.21 12.15 -15.40
C ASP A 35 28.97 11.66 -14.62
N SER A 36 28.88 10.34 -14.41
CA SER A 36 27.98 9.62 -13.49
C SER A 36 26.46 9.48 -13.82
N VAL A 37 26.14 8.70 -14.86
CA VAL A 37 24.77 8.18 -15.14
C VAL A 37 24.43 6.90 -14.33
N GLU A 38 25.35 6.36 -13.53
CA GLU A 38 25.14 5.11 -12.77
C GLU A 38 24.40 5.27 -11.42
N SER A 39 24.06 6.49 -10.98
CA SER A 39 23.49 6.71 -9.64
C SER A 39 21.96 6.83 -9.57
N ASP A 40 21.25 7.03 -10.69
CA ASP A 40 19.80 7.31 -10.69
C ASP A 40 18.90 6.07 -10.90
N THR A 41 19.39 5.00 -11.52
CA THR A 41 18.59 3.79 -11.82
C THR A 41 18.42 2.89 -10.59
N THR A 42 19.40 2.88 -9.68
CA THR A 42 19.34 2.18 -8.39
C THR A 42 18.32 2.81 -7.44
N HIS A 43 18.18 4.14 -7.47
CA HIS A 43 17.20 4.88 -6.66
C HIS A 43 15.74 4.68 -7.11
N LYS A 44 15.46 4.49 -8.41
CA LYS A 44 14.10 4.19 -8.90
C LYS A 44 13.64 2.77 -8.58
N CYS A 45 14.52 1.76 -8.68
CA CYS A 45 14.23 0.38 -8.25
C CYS A 45 14.05 0.26 -6.71
N ALA A 46 14.67 1.14 -5.94
CA ALA A 46 14.58 1.17 -4.49
C ALA A 46 13.15 1.48 -4.00
N VAL A 47 12.45 2.43 -4.63
CA VAL A 47 11.11 2.87 -4.18
C VAL A 47 10.00 1.86 -4.52
N ALA A 48 10.19 1.02 -5.55
CA ALA A 48 9.17 0.10 -6.03
C ALA A 48 8.87 -1.07 -5.06
N HIS A 49 9.86 -1.51 -4.26
CA HIS A 49 9.71 -2.69 -3.41
C HIS A 49 8.77 -2.45 -2.22
N PRO A 50 8.93 -1.38 -1.42
CA PRO A 50 7.98 -1.03 -0.37
C PRO A 50 6.57 -0.79 -0.93
N ALA A 51 6.44 -0.10 -2.07
CA ALA A 51 5.15 0.22 -2.67
C ALA A 51 4.33 -1.04 -3.01
N VAL A 52 4.94 -2.07 -3.60
CA VAL A 52 4.25 -3.33 -3.93
C VAL A 52 3.80 -4.09 -2.68
N LEU A 53 4.63 -4.10 -1.63
CA LEU A 53 4.31 -4.76 -0.37
C LEU A 53 3.14 -4.05 0.35
N LEU A 54 3.09 -2.73 0.26
CA LEU A 54 1.98 -1.95 0.82
C LEU A 54 0.71 -2.12 0.03
N LEU A 55 0.78 -2.17 -1.31
CA LEU A 55 -0.38 -2.51 -2.14
C LEU A 55 -0.93 -3.90 -1.78
N LEU A 56 -0.05 -4.89 -1.52
CA LEU A 56 -0.49 -6.19 -1.01
C LEU A 56 -1.16 -6.07 0.36
N ALA A 57 -0.60 -5.28 1.27
CA ALA A 57 -1.21 -5.04 2.58
C ALA A 57 -2.61 -4.40 2.46
N ASP A 58 -2.76 -3.40 1.58
CA ASP A 58 -4.02 -2.72 1.33
C ASP A 58 -5.06 -3.65 0.67
N LEU A 59 -4.64 -4.46 -0.29
CA LEU A 59 -5.51 -5.47 -0.92
C LEU A 59 -5.99 -6.50 0.11
N LEU A 60 -5.10 -6.98 0.98
CA LEU A 60 -5.46 -7.88 2.08
C LEU A 60 -6.42 -7.21 3.06
N TYR A 61 -6.26 -5.91 3.32
CA TYR A 61 -7.15 -5.17 4.19
C TYR A 61 -8.54 -4.96 3.58
N GLU A 62 -8.63 -4.52 2.32
CA GLU A 62 -9.92 -4.33 1.66
C GLU A 62 -10.64 -5.66 1.45
N ASP A 63 -9.94 -6.74 1.10
CA ASP A 63 -10.54 -8.08 1.03
C ASP A 63 -11.08 -8.57 2.39
N SER A 64 -10.44 -8.17 3.50
CA SER A 64 -10.92 -8.49 4.86
C SER A 64 -12.26 -7.84 5.20
N LYS A 65 -12.62 -6.73 4.55
CA LYS A 65 -13.95 -6.11 4.65
C LYS A 65 -14.97 -6.80 3.73
N GLY A 66 -14.50 -7.55 2.73
CA GLY A 66 -15.29 -8.23 1.72
C GLY A 66 -15.39 -9.75 1.95
N LEU A 67 -15.13 -10.53 0.89
CA LEU A 67 -15.34 -11.99 0.89
C LEU A 67 -14.20 -12.79 1.58
N GLY A 68 -13.06 -12.16 1.89
CA GLY A 68 -11.95 -12.82 2.59
C GLY A 68 -11.27 -13.96 1.82
N LYS A 69 -11.28 -13.91 0.48
CA LYS A 69 -10.76 -14.99 -0.38
C LYS A 69 -9.27 -14.82 -0.70
N LEU A 70 -8.76 -13.60 -0.68
CA LEU A 70 -7.38 -13.31 -1.07
C LEU A 70 -6.36 -14.03 -0.16
N PRO A 71 -6.52 -14.08 1.18
CA PRO A 71 -5.59 -14.84 2.02
C PRO A 71 -5.51 -16.33 1.73
N ALA A 72 -6.60 -16.95 1.24
CA ALA A 72 -6.59 -18.35 0.84
C ALA A 72 -5.73 -18.57 -0.42
N LEU A 73 -5.83 -17.66 -1.40
CA LEU A 73 -5.00 -17.68 -2.60
C LEU A 73 -3.53 -17.39 -2.27
N VAL A 74 -3.29 -16.41 -1.39
CA VAL A 74 -1.95 -16.08 -0.90
C VAL A 74 -1.33 -17.27 -0.19
N ARG A 75 -2.07 -18.00 0.66
CA ARG A 75 -1.59 -19.22 1.32
C ARG A 75 -1.15 -20.31 0.33
N GLN A 76 -1.88 -20.47 -0.78
CA GLN A 76 -1.55 -21.48 -1.80
C GLN A 76 -0.37 -21.06 -2.69
N SER A 77 0.11 -19.83 -2.54
CA SER A 77 1.25 -19.29 -3.28
C SER A 77 2.55 -19.34 -2.47
N GLY A 78 3.67 -18.99 -3.11
CA GLY A 78 4.96 -18.79 -2.42
C GLY A 78 5.07 -17.47 -1.63
N ILE A 79 4.04 -16.61 -1.67
CA ILE A 79 4.11 -15.25 -1.08
C ILE A 79 4.40 -15.27 0.42
N PRO A 80 3.73 -16.08 1.28
CA PRO A 80 4.01 -16.07 2.72
C PRO A 80 5.47 -16.37 3.04
N ARG A 81 6.05 -17.35 2.33
CA ARG A 81 7.46 -17.72 2.48
C ARG A 81 8.38 -16.58 2.04
N LEU A 82 8.09 -15.95 0.90
CA LEU A 82 8.86 -14.80 0.41
C LEU A 82 8.82 -13.62 1.39
N LEU A 83 7.65 -13.34 1.99
CA LEU A 83 7.52 -12.31 3.02
C LEU A 83 8.38 -12.61 4.25
N CYS A 84 8.41 -13.87 4.71
CA CYS A 84 9.32 -14.28 5.80
C CYS A 84 10.80 -14.13 5.39
N GLU A 85 11.18 -14.54 4.18
CA GLU A 85 12.56 -14.41 3.68
C GLU A 85 12.99 -12.93 3.53
N LEU A 86 12.04 -12.03 3.21
CA LEU A 86 12.30 -10.59 3.13
C LEU A 86 12.67 -9.98 4.48
N ILE A 87 12.11 -10.47 5.59
CA ILE A 87 12.48 -10.04 6.96
C ILE A 87 13.98 -10.22 7.18
N ILE A 88 14.52 -11.39 6.85
CA ILE A 88 15.95 -11.71 7.06
C ILE A 88 16.83 -11.00 6.03
N THR A 89 16.38 -10.93 4.78
CA THR A 89 17.13 -10.29 3.70
C THR A 89 17.35 -8.80 3.96
N HIS A 90 16.38 -8.13 4.58
CA HIS A 90 16.42 -6.69 4.84
C HIS A 90 16.56 -6.37 6.34
N LYS A 91 17.05 -7.31 7.15
CA LYS A 91 17.33 -7.04 8.57
C LYS A 91 18.35 -5.92 8.71
N ILE A 92 18.14 -5.04 9.68
CA ILE A 92 19.02 -3.90 9.91
C ILE A 92 20.21 -4.35 10.76
N THR A 93 21.41 -4.21 10.20
CA THR A 93 22.67 -4.50 10.90
C THR A 93 23.38 -3.25 11.39
N ASP A 94 23.07 -2.09 10.78
CA ASP A 94 23.62 -0.79 11.18
C ASP A 94 22.48 0.23 11.34
N TRP A 95 22.03 0.36 12.58
CA TRP A 95 20.97 1.29 12.98
C TRP A 95 21.38 2.76 12.84
N ALA A 96 22.69 3.07 12.94
CA ALA A 96 23.20 4.43 12.72
C ALA A 96 23.16 4.81 11.23
N ALA A 97 23.43 3.87 10.33
CA ALA A 97 23.20 4.06 8.91
C ALA A 97 21.70 4.14 8.59
N ALA A 98 20.84 3.32 9.20
CA ALA A 98 19.38 3.37 9.00
C ALA A 98 18.76 4.73 9.40
N ALA A 99 19.40 5.47 10.31
CA ALA A 99 19.01 6.83 10.68
C ALA A 99 19.34 7.90 9.63
N LYS A 100 20.23 7.61 8.67
CA LYS A 100 20.64 8.56 7.62
C LYS A 100 19.70 8.44 6.41
N ALA A 101 19.19 9.56 5.92
CA ALA A 101 18.18 9.58 4.86
C ALA A 101 18.62 8.95 3.51
N LYS A 102 19.91 8.99 3.17
CA LYS A 102 20.47 8.45 1.92
C LYS A 102 21.33 7.20 2.16
N SER A 103 20.84 6.23 2.92
CA SER A 103 21.55 4.96 3.15
C SER A 103 20.78 3.77 2.59
N SER A 104 21.51 2.72 2.20
CA SER A 104 20.92 1.42 1.83
C SER A 104 20.12 0.82 2.99
N GLN A 105 20.57 1.02 4.23
CA GLN A 105 19.87 0.59 5.43
C GLN A 105 18.52 1.31 5.62
N ARG A 106 18.40 2.58 5.21
CA ARG A 106 17.11 3.29 5.22
C ARG A 106 16.12 2.68 4.24
N LEU A 107 16.59 2.23 3.08
CA LEU A 107 15.75 1.49 2.15
C LEU A 107 15.32 0.13 2.73
N ASN A 108 16.25 -0.61 3.33
CA ASN A 108 15.94 -1.88 4.00
C ASN A 108 14.87 -1.69 5.08
N LEU A 109 14.95 -0.60 5.84
CA LEU A 109 13.94 -0.23 6.84
C LEU A 109 12.55 -0.10 6.21
N TYR A 110 12.40 0.67 5.13
CA TYR A 110 11.10 0.81 4.46
C TYR A 110 10.56 -0.52 3.91
N ILE A 111 11.43 -1.38 3.40
CA ILE A 111 11.03 -2.72 2.92
C ILE A 111 10.57 -3.58 4.10
N LEU A 112 11.29 -3.54 5.22
CA LEU A 112 10.94 -4.29 6.43
C LEU A 112 9.61 -3.81 7.02
N GLN A 113 9.38 -2.49 7.11
CA GLN A 113 8.10 -1.90 7.54
C GLN A 113 6.93 -2.39 6.66
N ALA A 114 7.08 -2.28 5.34
CA ALA A 114 6.06 -2.73 4.40
C ALA A 114 5.81 -4.24 4.47
N THR A 115 6.87 -5.03 4.70
CA THR A 115 6.77 -6.49 4.88
C THR A 115 6.00 -6.84 6.15
N LEU A 116 6.31 -6.21 7.27
CA LEU A 116 5.61 -6.42 8.55
C LEU A 116 4.14 -5.99 8.46
N ALA A 117 3.84 -4.88 7.77
CA ALA A 117 2.47 -4.46 7.52
C ALA A 117 1.68 -5.53 6.73
N ALA A 118 2.23 -6.03 5.61
CA ALA A 118 1.59 -7.07 4.82
C ALA A 118 1.38 -8.38 5.61
N LEU A 119 2.39 -8.80 6.38
CA LEU A 119 2.30 -9.96 7.27
C LEU A 119 1.24 -9.78 8.35
N THR A 120 1.12 -8.58 8.93
CA THR A 120 0.11 -8.28 9.97
C THR A 120 -1.31 -8.41 9.42
N ARG A 121 -1.55 -7.91 8.21
CA ARG A 121 -2.84 -8.07 7.52
C ARG A 121 -3.12 -9.54 7.19
N LEU A 122 -2.09 -10.27 6.75
CA LEU A 122 -2.21 -11.70 6.47
C LEU A 122 -2.53 -12.51 7.74
N ALA A 123 -1.84 -12.24 8.85
CA ALA A 123 -2.03 -12.89 10.15
C ALA A 123 -3.43 -12.70 10.72
N SER A 124 -4.08 -11.56 10.41
CA SER A 124 -5.44 -11.26 10.84
C SER A 124 -6.50 -12.17 10.20
N SER A 125 -6.15 -12.90 9.13
CA SER A 125 -7.03 -13.86 8.45
C SER A 125 -6.77 -15.30 8.93
N SER A 126 -7.77 -16.18 8.86
CA SER A 126 -7.62 -17.58 9.27
C SER A 126 -6.60 -18.35 8.42
N ASN A 127 -6.65 -18.19 7.10
CA ASN A 127 -5.74 -18.85 6.16
C ASN A 127 -4.32 -18.29 6.24
N GLY A 128 -4.18 -16.97 6.33
CA GLY A 128 -2.89 -16.34 6.48
C GLY A 128 -2.22 -16.70 7.80
N TRP A 129 -2.98 -16.74 8.90
CA TRP A 129 -2.47 -17.20 10.19
C TRP A 129 -1.90 -18.62 10.11
N ASP A 130 -2.63 -19.57 9.51
CA ASP A 130 -2.15 -20.95 9.41
C ASP A 130 -0.85 -21.01 8.58
N ALA A 131 -0.75 -20.25 7.49
CA ALA A 131 0.46 -20.18 6.67
C ALA A 131 1.67 -19.63 7.46
N LEU A 132 1.46 -18.58 8.25
CA LEU A 132 2.52 -17.96 9.06
C LEU A 132 2.94 -18.84 10.25
N ALA A 133 1.98 -19.56 10.83
CA ALA A 133 2.25 -20.53 11.89
C ALA A 133 3.08 -21.73 11.37
N GLU A 134 2.74 -22.25 10.19
CA GLU A 134 3.49 -23.33 9.51
C GLU A 134 4.92 -22.89 9.15
N LEU A 135 5.09 -21.63 8.77
CA LEU A 135 6.40 -21.05 8.44
C LEU A 135 7.19 -20.57 9.66
N SER A 136 6.69 -20.70 10.89
CA SER A 136 7.36 -20.19 12.09
C SER A 136 7.76 -18.71 11.98
N VAL A 137 6.87 -17.82 11.53
CA VAL A 137 7.19 -16.39 11.31
C VAL A 137 7.87 -15.72 12.53
N THR A 138 7.56 -16.17 13.74
CA THR A 138 8.18 -15.69 15.00
C THR A 138 9.70 -15.90 15.03
N GLU A 139 10.23 -17.00 14.48
CA GLU A 139 11.68 -17.26 14.44
C GLU A 139 12.39 -16.26 13.53
N PHE A 140 11.74 -15.82 12.45
CA PHE A 140 12.25 -14.78 11.56
C PHE A 140 12.30 -13.43 12.27
N LEU A 141 11.30 -13.12 13.11
CA LEU A 141 11.30 -11.92 13.95
C LEU A 141 12.42 -11.96 14.98
N CYS A 142 12.58 -13.07 15.71
CA CYS A 142 13.67 -13.21 16.69
C CYS A 142 15.05 -12.96 16.04
N SER A 143 15.27 -13.52 14.85
CA SER A 143 16.53 -13.33 14.11
C SER A 143 16.73 -11.90 13.59
N ALA A 144 15.66 -11.21 13.19
CA ALA A 144 15.75 -9.84 12.68
C ALA A 144 16.02 -8.80 13.78
N PHE A 145 15.57 -9.05 15.01
CA PHE A 145 15.66 -8.11 16.14
C PHE A 145 16.66 -8.53 17.24
N ALA A 146 17.49 -9.54 16.98
CA ALA A 146 18.48 -10.05 17.93
C ALA A 146 19.55 -9.01 18.32
N GLU A 147 19.83 -8.01 17.47
CA GLU A 147 20.89 -7.02 17.67
C GLU A 147 20.32 -5.58 17.73
N PRO A 148 19.81 -5.14 18.90
CA PRO A 148 19.29 -3.78 19.09
C PRO A 148 20.43 -2.72 19.07
N PRO A 149 20.12 -1.45 18.76
CA PRO A 149 21.12 -0.39 18.72
C PRO A 149 21.71 -0.10 20.10
N ALA A 150 23.05 -0.06 20.20
CA ALA A 150 23.76 0.24 21.46
C ALA A 150 23.27 1.55 22.14
N GLN A 151 22.83 2.53 21.35
CA GLN A 151 22.30 3.80 21.85
C GLN A 151 21.10 3.63 22.80
N ILE A 152 20.26 2.60 22.63
CA ILE A 152 19.08 2.41 23.49
C ILE A 152 19.48 2.07 24.93
N PHE A 153 20.65 1.45 25.10
CA PHE A 153 21.21 1.10 26.40
C PHE A 153 21.92 2.29 27.06
N LEU A 154 22.64 3.08 26.27
CA LEU A 154 23.38 4.26 26.75
C LEU A 154 22.46 5.43 27.05
N GLU A 155 21.49 5.69 26.17
CA GLU A 155 20.58 6.83 26.22
C GLU A 155 19.12 6.37 26.03
N PRO A 156 18.44 5.81 27.04
CA PRO A 156 17.11 5.23 26.86
C PRO A 156 16.05 6.23 26.36
N ASN A 157 16.21 7.51 26.70
CA ASN A 157 15.33 8.58 26.22
C ASN A 157 15.47 8.87 24.71
N SER A 158 16.52 8.36 24.05
CA SER A 158 16.71 8.49 22.59
C SER A 158 15.57 7.86 21.80
N VAL A 159 14.83 6.89 22.36
CA VAL A 159 13.62 6.30 21.76
C VAL A 159 12.55 7.36 21.44
N LYS A 160 12.49 8.46 22.21
CA LYS A 160 11.55 9.57 21.97
C LYS A 160 12.07 10.62 20.98
N LYS A 161 13.35 10.53 20.59
CA LYS A 161 13.98 11.48 19.67
C LYS A 161 13.80 10.98 18.24
N ALA A 162 12.85 11.58 17.52
CA ALA A 162 12.54 11.24 16.13
C ALA A 162 13.80 11.17 15.26
N GLY A 163 13.94 10.08 14.51
CA GLY A 163 15.07 9.82 13.61
C GLY A 163 16.36 9.37 14.30
N SER A 164 16.37 9.17 15.62
CA SER A 164 17.50 8.49 16.27
C SER A 164 17.49 6.99 15.94
N PRO A 165 18.66 6.33 15.96
CA PRO A 165 18.76 4.87 15.85
C PRO A 165 17.82 4.11 16.79
N SER A 166 17.70 4.52 18.05
CA SER A 166 16.82 3.89 19.03
C SER A 166 15.35 4.12 18.76
N ASN A 167 14.98 5.30 18.26
CA ASN A 167 13.61 5.61 17.86
C ASN A 167 13.21 4.77 16.65
N ILE A 168 14.07 4.71 15.62
CA ILE A 168 13.83 3.89 14.42
C ILE A 168 13.69 2.42 14.78
N PHE A 169 14.59 1.88 15.62
CA PHE A 169 14.48 0.51 16.14
C PHE A 169 13.14 0.28 16.84
N ALA A 170 12.75 1.18 17.74
CA ALA A 170 11.51 1.06 18.48
C ALA A 170 10.28 1.07 17.54
N GLU A 171 10.25 1.95 16.53
CA GLU A 171 9.16 2.00 15.54
C GLU A 171 9.02 0.69 14.77
N ILE A 172 10.10 0.17 14.17
CA ILE A 172 10.02 -1.07 13.41
C ILE A 172 9.76 -2.30 14.29
N PHE A 173 10.26 -2.30 15.52
CA PHE A 173 10.03 -3.39 16.44
C PHE A 173 8.58 -3.37 16.96
N ASP A 174 8.00 -2.18 17.13
CA ASP A 174 6.57 -2.03 17.41
C ASP A 174 5.70 -2.62 16.28
N ASP A 175 6.06 -2.41 15.00
CA ASP A 175 5.40 -3.07 13.87
C ASP A 175 5.45 -4.62 13.99
N ALA A 176 6.58 -5.17 14.45
CA ALA A 176 6.74 -6.61 14.67
C ALA A 176 5.88 -7.11 15.84
N LEU A 177 5.74 -6.33 16.92
CA LEU A 177 4.83 -6.64 18.02
C LEU A 177 3.36 -6.56 17.58
N HIS A 178 3.02 -5.66 16.66
CA HIS A 178 1.69 -5.60 16.06
C HIS A 178 1.38 -6.84 15.20
N LEU A 179 2.37 -7.38 14.48
CA LEU A 179 2.24 -8.69 13.84
C LEU A 179 1.98 -9.79 14.88
N CYS A 180 2.70 -9.80 16.00
CA CYS A 180 2.46 -10.74 17.10
C CYS A 180 1.05 -10.60 17.68
N LEU A 181 0.54 -9.37 17.87
CA LEU A 181 -0.83 -9.12 18.30
C LEU A 181 -1.87 -9.61 17.29
N ALA A 182 -1.62 -9.45 15.99
CA ALA A 182 -2.47 -10.00 14.95
C ALA A 182 -2.46 -11.54 14.95
N LEU A 183 -1.33 -12.19 15.26
CA LEU A 183 -1.30 -13.64 15.47
C LEU A 183 -2.15 -14.08 16.66
N CYS A 184 -2.29 -13.23 17.69
CA CYS A 184 -3.18 -13.46 18.84
C CYS A 184 -4.68 -13.35 18.51
N THR A 185 -5.08 -12.79 17.37
CA THR A 185 -6.52 -12.63 17.05
C THR A 185 -7.19 -13.93 16.58
N ASN A 186 -6.40 -14.95 16.20
CA ASN A 186 -6.93 -16.21 15.68
C ASN A 186 -7.27 -17.19 16.81
N LYS A 187 -8.39 -17.93 16.71
CA LYS A 187 -8.79 -18.95 17.71
C LYS A 187 -7.70 -19.99 18.05
N LYS A 188 -6.76 -20.24 17.14
CA LYS A 188 -5.64 -21.20 17.32
C LYS A 188 -4.38 -20.56 17.91
N TRP A 189 -4.40 -19.29 18.30
CA TRP A 189 -3.21 -18.52 18.71
C TRP A 189 -2.41 -19.17 19.84
N ARG A 190 -3.07 -19.91 20.74
CA ARG A 190 -2.41 -20.61 21.87
C ARG A 190 -1.30 -21.57 21.45
N LYS A 191 -1.35 -22.07 20.20
CA LYS A 191 -0.27 -22.90 19.63
C LYS A 191 1.05 -22.13 19.46
N LEU A 192 0.98 -20.80 19.42
CA LEU A 192 2.11 -19.90 19.25
C LEU A 192 2.49 -19.18 20.55
N SER A 193 1.80 -19.37 21.67
CA SER A 193 2.05 -18.60 22.91
C SER A 193 3.52 -18.61 23.34
N PHE A 194 4.15 -19.79 23.37
CA PHE A 194 5.56 -19.92 23.72
C PHE A 194 6.46 -19.19 22.71
N LYS A 195 6.19 -19.38 21.40
CA LYS A 195 6.93 -18.71 20.32
C LYS A 195 6.76 -17.18 20.34
N LEU A 196 5.60 -16.67 20.77
CA LEU A 196 5.33 -15.24 20.93
C LEU A 196 6.10 -14.68 22.13
N LEU A 197 6.21 -15.44 23.22
CA LEU A 197 7.07 -15.09 24.34
C LEU A 197 8.56 -15.11 23.95
N ASP A 198 9.00 -16.00 23.06
CA ASP A 198 10.37 -15.98 22.54
C ASP A 198 10.70 -14.66 21.80
N VAL A 199 9.74 -14.11 21.03
CA VAL A 199 9.90 -12.79 20.38
C VAL A 199 10.06 -11.69 21.42
N ILE A 200 9.28 -11.73 22.50
CA ILE A 200 9.42 -10.77 23.62
C ILE A 200 10.78 -10.95 24.30
N SER A 201 11.17 -12.19 24.61
CA SER A 201 12.44 -12.49 25.29
C SER A 201 13.66 -12.08 24.47
N THR A 202 13.56 -12.07 23.13
CA THR A 202 14.62 -11.60 22.21
C THR A 202 15.08 -10.18 22.54
N CYS A 203 14.16 -9.29 22.94
CA CYS A 203 14.48 -7.90 23.29
C CYS A 203 14.36 -7.62 24.80
N SER A 204 14.51 -8.66 25.64
CA SER A 204 14.43 -8.55 27.11
C SER A 204 15.30 -7.44 27.70
N GLU A 205 16.56 -7.31 27.26
CA GLU A 205 17.46 -6.25 27.75
C GLU A 205 16.96 -4.84 27.41
N VAL A 206 16.34 -4.68 26.24
CA VAL A 206 15.75 -3.39 25.81
C VAL A 206 14.61 -3.02 26.75
N TYR A 207 13.69 -3.96 27.01
CA TYR A 207 12.58 -3.72 27.95
C TYR A 207 13.08 -3.44 29.37
N ALA A 208 14.07 -4.20 29.86
CA ALA A 208 14.65 -4.02 31.17
C ALA A 208 15.19 -2.59 31.35
N GLN A 209 15.91 -2.10 30.33
CA GLN A 209 16.50 -0.78 30.34
C GLN A 209 15.46 0.34 30.25
N LEU A 210 14.47 0.21 29.35
CA LEU A 210 13.41 1.21 29.21
C LEU A 210 12.55 1.31 30.48
N LEU A 211 12.21 0.17 31.09
CA LEU A 211 11.49 0.13 32.38
C LEU A 211 12.33 0.73 33.51
N ARG A 212 13.65 0.47 33.54
CA ARG A 212 14.56 1.05 34.56
C ARG A 212 14.66 2.56 34.43
N ALA A 213 14.68 3.07 33.20
CA ALA A 213 14.74 4.50 32.89
C ALA A 213 13.35 5.19 32.95
N ASN A 214 12.28 4.46 33.27
CA ASN A 214 10.90 4.96 33.31
C ASN A 214 10.47 5.65 32.01
N VAL A 215 10.92 5.12 30.87
CA VAL A 215 10.58 5.64 29.54
C VAL A 215 9.22 5.06 29.15
N VAL A 216 8.24 5.93 28.94
CA VAL A 216 6.96 5.54 28.33
C VAL A 216 7.11 5.52 26.81
N CYS A 217 6.83 4.38 26.18
CA CYS A 217 6.81 4.20 24.72
C CYS A 217 5.84 3.07 24.29
N ASP A 218 5.51 3.04 23.00
CA ASP A 218 4.52 2.10 22.44
C ASP A 218 4.99 0.66 22.49
N VAL A 219 6.28 0.41 22.23
CA VAL A 219 6.92 -0.91 22.33
C VAL A 219 6.69 -1.59 23.68
N LEU A 220 6.83 -0.85 24.79
CA LEU A 220 6.56 -1.39 26.12
C LEU A 220 5.08 -1.71 26.31
N THR A 221 4.21 -0.86 25.78
CA THR A 221 2.76 -1.04 25.85
C THR A 221 2.34 -2.28 25.06
N ALA A 222 2.79 -2.42 23.80
CA ALA A 222 2.50 -3.57 22.95
C ALA A 222 3.01 -4.89 23.57
N ALA A 223 4.24 -4.90 24.08
CA ALA A 223 4.81 -6.07 24.76
C ALA A 223 4.01 -6.44 26.02
N ALA A 224 3.66 -5.44 26.84
CA ALA A 224 2.84 -5.64 28.03
C ALA A 224 1.45 -6.20 27.71
N ILE A 225 0.83 -5.77 26.60
CA ILE A 225 -0.44 -6.31 26.11
C ILE A 225 -0.27 -7.78 25.73
N ILE A 226 0.74 -8.14 24.93
CA ILE A 226 0.98 -9.53 24.50
C ILE A 226 1.20 -10.43 25.71
N VAL A 227 2.06 -10.05 26.66
CA VAL A 227 2.32 -10.84 27.88
C VAL A 227 1.04 -11.00 28.70
N SER A 228 0.23 -9.96 28.81
CA SER A 228 -1.04 -10.02 29.56
C SER A 228 -2.06 -10.92 28.89
N LEU A 229 -2.20 -10.86 27.56
CA LEU A 229 -3.07 -11.75 26.80
C LEU A 229 -2.66 -13.22 27.02
N ILE A 230 -1.37 -13.52 26.90
CA ILE A 230 -0.86 -14.88 27.14
C ILE A 230 -1.11 -15.31 28.58
N TYR A 231 -0.86 -14.44 29.56
CA TYR A 231 -1.07 -14.75 30.97
C TYR A 231 -2.53 -15.08 31.31
N PHE A 232 -3.48 -14.28 30.83
CA PHE A 232 -4.88 -14.48 31.19
C PHE A 232 -5.50 -15.67 30.45
N ASP A 233 -5.14 -15.87 29.19
CA ASP A 233 -5.78 -16.86 28.35
C ASP A 233 -5.02 -18.20 28.25
N ASP A 234 -3.72 -18.28 28.57
CA ASP A 234 -2.93 -19.51 28.47
C ASP A 234 -2.37 -19.97 29.84
N GLU A 235 -3.19 -20.71 30.59
CA GLU A 235 -2.90 -21.09 31.98
C GLU A 235 -1.55 -21.79 32.22
N PRO A 236 -1.07 -22.72 31.36
CA PRO A 236 0.21 -23.41 31.56
C PRO A 236 1.42 -22.48 31.59
N LEU A 237 1.33 -21.29 30.97
CA LEU A 237 2.45 -20.34 30.90
C LEU A 237 2.43 -19.32 32.04
N ARG A 238 1.41 -19.32 32.92
CA ARG A 238 1.31 -18.36 34.03
C ARG A 238 2.48 -18.47 35.01
N GLU A 239 2.83 -19.68 35.44
CA GLU A 239 3.94 -19.90 36.37
C GLU A 239 5.29 -19.46 35.79
N MET A 240 5.48 -19.69 34.48
CA MET A 240 6.67 -19.25 33.77
C MET A 240 6.76 -17.71 33.71
N ILE A 241 5.65 -17.04 33.38
CA ILE A 241 5.58 -15.58 33.34
C ILE A 241 5.76 -14.97 34.74
N ASP A 242 5.19 -15.58 35.78
CA ASP A 242 5.34 -15.12 37.16
C ASP A 242 6.76 -15.37 37.70
N GLY A 243 7.42 -16.44 37.25
CA GLY A 243 8.82 -16.76 37.58
C GLY A 243 9.83 -15.83 36.91
N ASP A 244 9.51 -15.26 35.75
CA ASP A 244 10.35 -14.28 35.06
C ASP A 244 10.09 -12.85 35.57
N ALA A 245 11.10 -12.25 36.19
CA ALA A 245 11.00 -10.92 36.78
C ALA A 245 10.66 -9.82 35.75
N LEU A 246 11.11 -9.95 34.51
CA LEU A 246 10.84 -8.99 33.45
C LEU A 246 9.43 -9.15 32.90
N LEU A 247 9.00 -10.37 32.57
CA LEU A 247 7.66 -10.64 32.07
C LEU A 247 6.60 -10.25 33.11
N SER A 248 6.84 -10.57 34.38
CA SER A 248 5.96 -10.17 35.48
C SER A 248 5.87 -8.64 35.63
N ARG A 249 6.99 -7.91 35.41
CA ARG A 249 7.00 -6.44 35.40
C ARG A 249 6.28 -5.85 34.19
N LEU A 250 6.51 -6.38 32.99
CA LEU A 250 5.81 -5.96 31.77
C LEU A 250 4.30 -6.14 31.93
N ARG A 251 3.85 -7.30 32.41
CA ARG A 251 2.43 -7.55 32.70
C ARG A 251 1.84 -6.50 33.65
N LYS A 252 2.54 -6.18 34.74
CA LYS A 252 2.08 -5.16 35.72
C LYS A 252 2.05 -3.74 35.14
N SER A 253 2.85 -3.46 34.12
CA SER A 253 2.86 -2.17 33.43
C SER A 253 1.81 -2.04 32.33
N ALA A 254 1.05 -3.11 32.02
CA ALA A 254 0.00 -3.04 31.01
C ALA A 254 -1.07 -2.02 31.43
N PRO A 255 -1.54 -1.15 30.52
CA PRO A 255 -2.69 -0.29 30.80
C PRO A 255 -3.87 -1.17 31.22
N SER A 256 -4.63 -0.73 32.22
CA SER A 256 -5.77 -1.48 32.76
C SER A 256 -6.76 -1.82 31.64
N PHE A 257 -6.74 -3.06 31.18
CA PHE A 257 -7.71 -3.55 30.21
C PHE A 257 -9.11 -3.52 30.83
N PRO A 258 -10.17 -3.15 30.08
CA PRO A 258 -11.49 -3.65 30.38
C PRO A 258 -11.44 -5.16 30.12
N VAL A 259 -11.22 -5.94 31.18
CA VAL A 259 -11.42 -7.38 31.21
C VAL A 259 -12.89 -7.62 30.83
N PRO A 260 -13.22 -8.44 29.82
CA PRO A 260 -14.58 -8.93 29.69
C PRO A 260 -14.90 -9.66 30.99
N SER A 261 -15.97 -9.24 31.68
CA SER A 261 -16.49 -9.87 32.90
C SER A 261 -16.39 -11.40 32.87
N PRO A 262 -16.19 -12.07 34.01
CA PRO A 262 -16.00 -13.53 34.07
C PRO A 262 -17.10 -14.25 33.30
N PRO A 263 -16.78 -15.32 32.56
CA PRO A 263 -17.70 -15.92 31.61
C PRO A 263 -18.83 -16.59 32.37
N THR A 264 -19.98 -15.91 32.44
CA THR A 264 -21.22 -16.60 32.78
C THR A 264 -21.65 -17.31 31.50
N LYS A 265 -21.12 -18.53 31.34
CA LYS A 265 -21.15 -19.43 30.16
C LYS A 265 -20.12 -19.10 29.08
N LEU A 266 -19.45 -20.16 28.60
CA LEU A 266 -18.51 -20.14 27.47
C LEU A 266 -19.17 -19.47 26.26
N SER A 267 -18.95 -18.17 26.07
CA SER A 267 -19.20 -17.47 24.83
C SER A 267 -17.90 -16.87 24.34
N PHE A 268 -17.47 -17.33 23.17
CA PHE A 268 -16.36 -16.82 22.38
C PHE A 268 -16.40 -15.28 22.30
N VAL A 269 -15.50 -14.61 23.03
CA VAL A 269 -15.26 -13.19 22.81
C VAL A 269 -14.33 -13.07 21.60
N SER A 270 -14.86 -12.53 20.50
CA SER A 270 -14.05 -12.16 19.34
C SER A 270 -13.18 -10.94 19.71
N PRO A 271 -11.89 -10.87 19.32
CA PRO A 271 -10.96 -9.82 19.73
C PRO A 271 -11.15 -8.48 18.97
N SER A 272 -12.35 -7.91 19.02
CA SER A 272 -12.72 -6.66 18.33
C SER A 272 -11.95 -5.42 18.84
N SER A 273 -11.50 -5.41 20.10
CA SER A 273 -10.71 -4.29 20.66
C SER A 273 -9.29 -4.22 20.08
N ILE A 274 -8.67 -5.37 19.79
CA ILE A 274 -7.32 -5.45 19.18
C ILE A 274 -7.35 -4.90 17.74
N LEU A 275 -8.41 -5.23 16.98
CA LEU A 275 -8.63 -4.71 15.62
C LEU A 275 -8.88 -3.19 15.58
N THR A 276 -9.38 -2.61 16.67
CA THR A 276 -9.60 -1.16 16.77
C THR A 276 -8.28 -0.42 17.03
N GLN A 277 -7.35 -1.03 17.77
CA GLN A 277 -5.99 -0.49 17.98
C GLN A 277 -5.11 -0.64 16.74
N LEU A 278 -5.18 -1.77 16.02
CA LEU A 278 -4.47 -2.02 14.75
C LEU A 278 -4.85 -1.04 13.61
N LYS A 279 -6.05 -0.41 13.69
CA LYS A 279 -6.47 0.63 12.73
C LYS A 279 -5.67 1.93 12.83
N SER A 280 -5.04 2.20 13.98
CA SER A 280 -4.32 3.46 14.21
C SER A 280 -2.85 3.46 13.79
N VAL A 281 -2.22 2.28 13.66
CA VAL A 281 -0.74 2.15 13.54
C VAL A 281 -0.25 1.75 12.14
N THR A 282 -1.12 1.26 11.25
CA THR A 282 -0.72 0.79 9.89
C THR A 282 -0.67 1.88 8.81
N GLN A 283 -0.55 3.15 9.16
CA GLN A 283 -0.47 4.22 8.16
C GLN A 283 0.95 4.36 7.60
N MET A 284 1.22 3.63 6.51
CA MET A 284 1.82 4.35 5.39
C MET A 284 0.77 5.37 4.96
N GLU A 285 1.01 6.64 5.30
CA GLU A 285 0.15 7.71 4.82
C GLU A 285 0.35 7.81 3.32
N ILE A 286 -0.55 7.17 2.59
CA ILE A 286 -0.85 7.57 1.23
C ILE A 286 -1.34 9.01 1.34
N LEU A 287 -0.42 9.96 1.16
CA LEU A 287 -0.71 11.40 1.29
C LEU A 287 -1.94 11.77 0.46
N ASN A 288 -2.07 11.17 -0.73
CA ASN A 288 -3.25 11.26 -1.59
C ASN A 288 -3.55 9.92 -2.26
N ALA A 289 -4.59 9.22 -1.83
CA ALA A 289 -5.01 7.95 -2.44
C ALA A 289 -5.43 8.08 -3.92
N ARG A 290 -5.67 9.30 -4.38
CA ARG A 290 -6.06 9.64 -5.75
C ARG A 290 -5.39 10.95 -6.17
N GLU A 291 -4.15 10.90 -6.61
CA GLU A 291 -3.44 12.09 -7.13
C GLU A 291 -3.99 12.50 -8.51
N SER A 292 -4.29 11.52 -9.38
CA SER A 292 -4.84 11.76 -10.71
C SER A 292 -5.70 10.60 -11.19
N VAL A 293 -6.73 10.92 -11.97
CA VAL A 293 -7.55 9.94 -12.68
C VAL A 293 -7.00 9.78 -14.10
N LEU A 294 -6.74 8.55 -14.52
CA LEU A 294 -6.17 8.23 -15.84
C LEU A 294 -7.15 7.40 -16.68
N THR A 295 -7.21 7.70 -17.98
CA THR A 295 -7.93 6.90 -18.97
C THR A 295 -7.21 5.58 -19.27
N ASN A 296 -7.93 4.57 -19.75
CA ASN A 296 -7.34 3.30 -20.19
C ASN A 296 -6.28 3.52 -21.29
N TYR A 297 -6.45 4.54 -22.13
CA TYR A 297 -5.47 4.95 -23.13
C TYR A 297 -4.17 5.47 -22.49
N GLU A 298 -4.27 6.38 -21.52
CA GLU A 298 -3.10 6.92 -20.81
C GLU A 298 -2.36 5.82 -20.03
N VAL A 299 -3.10 4.91 -19.38
CA VAL A 299 -2.52 3.73 -18.73
C VAL A 299 -1.77 2.86 -19.74
N MET A 300 -2.36 2.59 -20.91
CA MET A 300 -1.72 1.80 -21.96
C MET A 300 -0.40 2.44 -22.43
N LYS A 301 -0.38 3.76 -22.60
CA LYS A 301 0.80 4.52 -23.00
C LYS A 301 1.89 4.49 -21.92
N LEU A 302 1.53 4.70 -20.65
CA LEU A 302 2.46 4.62 -19.53
C LEU A 302 3.12 3.23 -19.42
N LEU A 303 2.33 2.17 -19.62
CA LEU A 303 2.84 0.80 -19.62
C LEU A 303 3.80 0.53 -20.79
N GLU A 304 3.58 1.17 -21.95
CA GLU A 304 4.48 1.08 -23.10
C GLU A 304 5.80 1.83 -22.85
N GLU A 305 5.74 3.00 -22.25
CA GLU A 305 6.91 3.77 -21.82
C GLU A 305 7.75 2.99 -20.80
N GLU A 306 7.13 2.38 -19.79
CA GLU A 306 7.80 1.53 -18.79
C GLU A 306 8.42 0.27 -19.41
N LYS A 307 7.69 -0.40 -20.32
CA LYS A 307 8.23 -1.53 -21.07
C LYS A 307 9.51 -1.14 -21.81
N ASN A 308 9.48 0.00 -22.50
CA ASN A 308 10.61 0.50 -23.28
C ASN A 308 11.78 0.93 -22.39
N ALA A 309 11.51 1.51 -21.22
CA ALA A 309 12.53 1.87 -20.24
C ALA A 309 13.25 0.62 -19.69
N VAL A 310 12.50 -0.43 -19.36
CA VAL A 310 13.06 -1.70 -18.86
C VAL A 310 13.85 -2.42 -19.96
N THR A 311 13.37 -2.46 -21.20
CA THR A 311 14.11 -3.09 -22.32
C THR A 311 15.36 -2.30 -22.71
N ALA A 312 15.34 -0.96 -22.60
CA ALA A 312 16.51 -0.12 -22.84
C ALA A 312 17.58 -0.24 -21.72
N ALA A 313 17.16 -0.44 -20.47
CA ALA A 313 18.06 -0.64 -19.33
C ALA A 313 18.64 -2.06 -19.25
N ALA A 314 17.98 -3.04 -19.89
CA ALA A 314 18.41 -4.43 -19.92
C ALA A 314 19.50 -4.65 -20.99
N GLY A 315 20.76 -4.69 -20.57
CA GLY A 315 21.81 -5.39 -21.33
C GLY A 315 21.56 -6.92 -21.42
N LYS A 316 22.59 -7.70 -21.76
CA LYS A 316 22.54 -9.16 -22.07
C LYS A 316 21.97 -10.09 -20.97
N ARG A 317 21.50 -9.59 -19.82
CA ARG A 317 20.85 -10.36 -18.74
C ARG A 317 19.69 -9.57 -18.11
N VAL A 318 18.46 -10.01 -18.37
CA VAL A 318 17.24 -9.53 -17.71
C VAL A 318 17.19 -10.09 -16.29
N ARG A 319 17.15 -9.23 -15.27
CA ARG A 319 17.04 -9.65 -13.86
C ARG A 319 15.67 -10.26 -13.60
N ASP A 320 15.55 -11.23 -12.69
CA ASP A 320 14.28 -11.93 -12.44
C ASP A 320 13.15 -11.00 -11.96
N LYS A 321 13.49 -9.88 -11.30
CA LYS A 321 12.55 -8.81 -10.91
C LYS A 321 11.95 -8.09 -12.12
N ASP A 322 12.76 -7.82 -13.14
CA ASP A 322 12.31 -7.19 -14.38
C ASP A 322 11.38 -8.14 -15.15
N LYS A 323 11.53 -9.46 -14.98
CA LYS A 323 10.63 -10.46 -15.59
C LYS A 323 9.22 -10.41 -15.01
N MET A 324 9.08 -10.31 -13.68
CA MET A 324 7.76 -10.28 -13.03
C MET A 324 6.99 -8.99 -13.37
N LEU A 325 7.66 -7.84 -13.33
CA LEU A 325 7.06 -6.57 -13.78
C LEU A 325 6.69 -6.64 -15.27
N MET A 326 7.53 -7.25 -16.10
CA MET A 326 7.24 -7.42 -17.53
C MET A 326 6.03 -8.33 -17.76
N THR A 327 5.80 -9.35 -16.93
CA THR A 327 4.59 -10.17 -16.99
C THR A 327 3.33 -9.35 -16.67
N VAL A 328 3.36 -8.52 -15.62
CA VAL A 328 2.24 -7.63 -15.27
C VAL A 328 1.97 -6.65 -16.41
N VAL A 329 3.01 -5.95 -16.89
CA VAL A 329 2.90 -5.01 -18.03
C VAL A 329 2.32 -5.71 -19.26
N TYR A 330 2.79 -6.92 -19.56
CA TYR A 330 2.31 -7.68 -20.72
C TYR A 330 0.84 -8.08 -20.59
N GLU A 331 0.42 -8.69 -19.48
CA GLU A 331 -0.98 -9.11 -19.30
C GLU A 331 -1.92 -7.91 -19.21
N THR A 332 -1.51 -6.80 -18.57
CA THR A 332 -2.30 -5.57 -18.53
C THR A 332 -2.42 -4.94 -19.93
N GLN A 333 -1.34 -4.84 -20.70
CA GLN A 333 -1.41 -4.37 -22.08
C GLN A 333 -2.26 -5.28 -22.97
N LYS A 334 -2.18 -6.60 -22.77
CA LYS A 334 -2.98 -7.59 -23.50
C LYS A 334 -4.47 -7.41 -23.22
N TYR A 335 -4.85 -7.16 -21.96
CA TYR A 335 -6.23 -6.79 -21.62
C TYR A 335 -6.63 -5.45 -22.23
N LEU A 336 -5.82 -4.39 -22.06
CA LEU A 336 -6.15 -3.06 -22.60
C LEU A 336 -6.32 -3.06 -24.13
N LYS A 337 -5.60 -3.93 -24.84
CA LYS A 337 -5.74 -4.14 -26.28
C LYS A 337 -7.10 -4.73 -26.71
N THR A 338 -7.84 -5.37 -25.81
CA THR A 338 -9.22 -5.83 -26.10
C THR A 338 -10.26 -4.73 -25.84
N THR A 339 -9.85 -3.60 -25.24
CA THR A 339 -10.71 -2.46 -24.92
C THR A 339 -10.61 -1.36 -25.99
N PRO A 340 -11.52 -0.35 -26.00
CA PRO A 340 -11.43 0.81 -26.89
C PRO A 340 -10.09 1.56 -26.82
N ALA A 341 -9.33 1.44 -25.73
CA ALA A 341 -8.04 2.09 -25.56
C ALA A 341 -7.03 1.76 -26.68
N ALA A 342 -7.12 0.57 -27.27
CA ALA A 342 -6.18 0.09 -28.29
C ALA A 342 -6.16 0.94 -29.56
N VAL A 343 -7.29 1.56 -29.90
CA VAL A 343 -7.49 2.33 -31.13
C VAL A 343 -7.56 3.83 -30.89
N GLN A 344 -7.74 4.25 -29.64
CA GLN A 344 -7.89 5.65 -29.26
C GLN A 344 -6.58 6.43 -29.44
N THR A 345 -6.72 7.74 -29.62
CA THR A 345 -5.60 8.69 -29.66
C THR A 345 -5.87 9.85 -28.71
N GLN A 346 -4.79 10.50 -28.23
CA GLN A 346 -4.89 11.68 -27.38
C GLN A 346 -5.77 12.78 -28.00
N ASP A 347 -5.72 12.94 -29.32
CA ASP A 347 -6.50 13.95 -30.04
C ASP A 347 -7.99 13.64 -30.04
N CYS A 348 -8.38 12.37 -30.26
CA CYS A 348 -9.76 11.93 -30.21
C CYS A 348 -10.35 12.13 -28.81
N ILE A 349 -9.61 11.77 -27.76
CA ILE A 349 -10.05 11.94 -26.36
C ILE A 349 -10.21 13.43 -26.03
N SER A 350 -9.23 14.26 -26.40
CA SER A 350 -9.27 15.71 -26.16
C SER A 350 -10.43 16.40 -26.89
N LYS A 351 -10.79 15.93 -28.09
CA LYS A 351 -11.97 16.40 -28.82
C LYS A 351 -13.26 15.96 -28.13
N LEU A 352 -13.35 14.69 -27.73
CA LEU A 352 -14.53 14.15 -27.07
C LEU A 352 -14.83 14.89 -25.77
N VAL A 353 -13.83 15.09 -24.90
CA VAL A 353 -14.00 15.82 -23.64
C VAL A 353 -14.57 17.23 -23.84
N LYS A 354 -14.22 17.91 -24.95
CA LYS A 354 -14.79 19.22 -25.28
C LYS A 354 -16.25 19.12 -25.73
N LEU A 355 -16.58 18.10 -26.51
CA LEU A 355 -17.94 17.85 -27.02
C LEU A 355 -18.89 17.32 -25.94
N LEU A 356 -18.35 16.71 -24.88
CA LEU A 356 -19.12 16.19 -23.74
C LEU A 356 -19.48 17.25 -22.70
N LYS A 357 -18.84 18.44 -22.73
CA LYS A 357 -19.12 19.53 -21.78
C LYS A 357 -20.61 19.94 -21.66
N PRO A 358 -21.39 20.02 -22.74
CA PRO A 358 -22.79 20.45 -22.67
C PRO A 358 -23.70 19.49 -21.90
N TYR A 359 -23.28 18.25 -21.67
CA TYR A 359 -24.06 17.22 -20.99
C TYR A 359 -23.84 17.20 -19.46
N GLU A 360 -23.01 18.11 -18.93
CA GLU A 360 -22.77 18.28 -17.49
C GLU A 360 -22.39 16.99 -16.75
N LEU A 361 -21.69 16.08 -17.45
CA LEU A 361 -21.23 14.81 -16.92
C LEU A 361 -20.16 15.01 -15.84
N THR A 362 -20.18 14.17 -14.82
CA THR A 362 -19.12 14.17 -13.80
C THR A 362 -17.79 13.69 -14.40
N GLY A 363 -16.68 13.98 -13.71
CA GLY A 363 -15.36 13.49 -14.14
C GLY A 363 -15.28 11.97 -14.23
N ALA A 364 -15.98 11.25 -13.34
CA ALA A 364 -16.04 9.80 -13.34
C ALA A 364 -16.88 9.25 -14.50
N GLU A 365 -18.04 9.85 -14.78
CA GLU A 365 -18.89 9.48 -15.93
C GLU A 365 -18.19 9.74 -17.26
N THR A 366 -17.53 10.89 -17.39
CA THR A 366 -16.74 11.24 -18.58
C THR A 366 -15.62 10.22 -18.80
N LEU A 367 -14.93 9.81 -17.74
CA LEU A 367 -13.91 8.77 -17.80
C LEU A 367 -14.49 7.42 -18.24
N GLN A 368 -15.62 7.01 -17.68
CA GLN A 368 -16.27 5.75 -18.03
C GLN A 368 -16.74 5.75 -19.49
N ILE A 369 -17.29 6.86 -20.00
CA ILE A 369 -17.66 7.01 -21.41
C ILE A 369 -16.44 6.85 -22.32
N ILE A 370 -15.30 7.48 -21.98
CA ILE A 370 -14.06 7.34 -22.74
C ILE A 370 -13.58 5.88 -22.75
N ASN A 371 -13.60 5.21 -21.60
CA ASN A 371 -13.06 3.85 -21.44
C ASN A 371 -13.96 2.76 -22.06
N LEU A 372 -15.28 2.88 -21.92
CA LEU A 372 -16.24 1.85 -22.35
C LEU A 372 -16.75 2.08 -23.78
N ARG A 373 -16.73 3.33 -24.26
CA ARG A 373 -17.27 3.75 -25.56
C ARG A 373 -18.70 3.20 -25.74
N PRO A 374 -19.70 3.77 -25.05
CA PRO A 374 -21.09 3.30 -25.16
C PRO A 374 -21.57 3.40 -26.60
N THR A 375 -22.31 2.38 -27.03
CA THR A 375 -22.85 2.26 -28.39
C THR A 375 -24.37 2.15 -28.41
N ALA A 376 -24.99 1.87 -27.26
CA ALA A 376 -26.42 1.80 -27.07
C ALA A 376 -26.88 2.69 -25.89
N PRO A 377 -28.14 3.17 -25.89
CA PRO A 377 -28.70 3.93 -24.77
C PRO A 377 -28.63 3.20 -23.43
N THR A 378 -28.80 1.88 -23.45
CA THR A 378 -28.65 1.02 -22.28
C THR A 378 -27.25 1.09 -21.66
N ASP A 379 -26.21 1.29 -22.47
CA ASP A 379 -24.84 1.42 -21.96
C ASP A 379 -24.67 2.74 -21.19
N VAL A 380 -25.33 3.80 -21.63
CA VAL A 380 -25.27 5.12 -20.99
C VAL A 380 -26.01 5.11 -19.65
N GLN A 381 -27.15 4.41 -19.58
CA GLN A 381 -27.91 4.24 -18.33
C GLN A 381 -27.13 3.48 -17.25
N LEU A 382 -26.17 2.63 -17.63
CA LEU A 382 -25.28 1.94 -16.69
C LEU A 382 -24.12 2.82 -16.20
N ILE A 383 -23.86 3.94 -16.87
CA ILE A 383 -22.74 4.84 -16.58
C ILE A 383 -23.19 6.10 -15.84
N VAL A 384 -24.30 6.71 -16.29
CA VAL A 384 -24.80 7.99 -15.77
C VAL A 384 -25.84 7.74 -14.70
N GLU A 385 -25.69 8.37 -13.54
CA GLU A 385 -26.68 8.32 -12.47
C GLU A 385 -27.91 9.16 -12.84
N GLU A 386 -29.10 8.58 -12.64
CA GLU A 386 -30.41 9.22 -12.90
C GLU A 386 -30.49 9.89 -14.29
N PRO A 387 -30.27 9.13 -15.39
CA PRO A 387 -30.18 9.69 -16.73
C PRO A 387 -31.49 10.36 -17.17
N GLU A 388 -32.64 9.94 -16.65
CA GLU A 388 -33.96 10.52 -16.95
C GLU A 388 -34.12 11.95 -16.40
N GLU A 389 -33.54 12.24 -15.24
CA GLU A 389 -33.59 13.59 -14.65
C GLU A 389 -32.57 14.54 -15.31
N ARG A 390 -31.42 13.99 -15.72
CA ARG A 390 -30.32 14.76 -16.32
C ARG A 390 -30.54 15.03 -17.81
N PHE A 391 -31.00 14.03 -18.57
CA PHE A 391 -31.31 14.17 -19.99
C PHE A 391 -32.81 14.46 -20.17
N LYS A 392 -33.18 15.75 -20.09
CA LYS A 392 -34.58 16.22 -20.23
C LYS A 392 -35.21 15.96 -21.60
N SER A 393 -34.42 15.56 -22.60
CA SER A 393 -34.88 15.20 -23.95
C SER A 393 -34.63 13.72 -24.20
N GLU A 394 -35.64 13.01 -24.71
CA GLU A 394 -35.50 11.60 -25.14
C GLU A 394 -34.36 11.41 -26.15
N THR A 395 -34.07 12.42 -26.98
CA THR A 395 -33.02 12.35 -28.01
C THR A 395 -31.61 12.62 -27.50
N ALA A 396 -31.45 13.24 -26.32
CA ALA A 396 -30.13 13.70 -25.86
C ALA A 396 -29.15 12.54 -25.59
N MET A 397 -29.68 11.38 -25.21
CA MET A 397 -28.88 10.17 -25.01
C MET A 397 -28.41 9.55 -26.34
N GLU A 398 -29.25 9.61 -27.38
CA GLU A 398 -28.86 9.20 -28.73
C GLU A 398 -27.83 10.17 -29.32
N ASP A 399 -28.01 11.47 -29.10
CA ASP A 399 -27.05 12.51 -29.51
C ASP A 399 -25.69 12.33 -28.85
N LEU A 400 -25.67 11.98 -27.55
CA LEU A 400 -24.44 11.64 -26.82
C LEU A 400 -23.72 10.45 -27.46
N ILE A 401 -24.45 9.38 -27.79
CA ILE A 401 -23.90 8.19 -28.44
C ILE A 401 -23.36 8.52 -29.83
N ASN A 402 -24.06 9.37 -30.58
CA ASN A 402 -23.62 9.84 -31.89
C ASN A 402 -22.32 10.65 -31.80
N VAL A 403 -22.19 11.52 -30.78
CA VAL A 403 -20.95 12.25 -30.49
C VAL A 403 -19.81 11.30 -30.14
N VAL A 404 -20.06 10.30 -29.29
CA VAL A 404 -19.05 9.29 -28.91
C VAL A 404 -18.61 8.46 -30.12
N THR A 405 -19.56 8.01 -30.93
CA THR A 405 -19.30 7.13 -32.09
C THR A 405 -18.60 7.85 -33.23
N SER A 406 -18.93 9.14 -33.46
CA SER A 406 -18.28 9.98 -34.47
C SER A 406 -16.87 10.42 -34.08
N THR A 407 -16.58 10.52 -32.77
CA THR A 407 -15.29 11.02 -32.28
C THR A 407 -14.29 9.91 -31.98
N LEU A 408 -14.75 8.77 -31.46
CA LEU A 408 -13.90 7.64 -31.09
C LEU A 408 -13.89 6.55 -32.17
N PRO A 409 -12.72 5.99 -32.50
CA PRO A 409 -12.60 4.93 -33.51
C PRO A 409 -13.30 3.63 -33.11
N PRO A 410 -13.66 2.75 -34.07
CA PRO A 410 -14.37 1.50 -33.82
C PRO A 410 -13.67 0.60 -32.80
N LYS A 411 -14.45 -0.11 -31.96
CA LYS A 411 -13.90 -1.08 -30.99
C LYS A 411 -13.03 -2.12 -31.73
N PRO A 412 -11.91 -2.58 -31.14
CA PRO A 412 -11.09 -3.63 -31.75
C PRO A 412 -11.93 -4.89 -31.95
N ILE A 413 -11.85 -5.51 -33.14
CA ILE A 413 -12.50 -6.80 -33.39
C ILE A 413 -11.67 -7.87 -32.65
N PRO A 414 -12.24 -8.62 -31.70
CA PRO A 414 -11.49 -9.70 -31.05
C PRO A 414 -11.11 -10.79 -32.06
N PRO A 415 -9.93 -11.41 -31.93
CA PRO A 415 -9.54 -12.52 -32.80
C PRO A 415 -10.57 -13.66 -32.69
N ALA A 416 -11.00 -14.19 -33.83
CA ALA A 416 -12.02 -15.24 -33.90
C ALA A 416 -11.61 -16.46 -33.07
N THR A 417 -12.43 -16.81 -32.08
CA THR A 417 -12.29 -18.05 -31.30
C THR A 417 -12.52 -19.24 -32.23
N PRO A 418 -11.59 -20.20 -32.37
CA PRO A 418 -11.86 -21.41 -33.12
C PRO A 418 -12.98 -22.17 -32.41
N SER A 419 -14.10 -22.36 -33.12
CA SER A 419 -15.24 -23.16 -32.66
C SER A 419 -14.74 -24.55 -32.30
N ARG A 420 -14.88 -24.91 -31.02
CA ARG A 420 -14.58 -26.24 -30.51
C ARG A 420 -15.61 -27.22 -31.09
N THR A 421 -15.23 -27.95 -32.13
CA THR A 421 -16.04 -29.02 -32.71
C THR A 421 -16.34 -30.04 -31.62
N THR A 422 -17.63 -30.33 -31.45
CA THR A 422 -18.20 -31.31 -30.53
C THR A 422 -17.69 -32.72 -30.76
#